data_AF-A0A9D2D4K6-F1
#
_entry.id   AF-A0A9D2D4K6-F1
#
_cell.length_a   1.000
_cell.length_b   1.000
_cell.length_c   1.000
_cell.angle_alpha   90.00
_cell.angle_beta   90.00
_cell.angle_gamma   90.00
#
_symmetry.space_group_name_H-M   'P 1'
#
loop_
_entity.id
_entity.type
_entity.pdbx_description
1 polymer ?
#
loop_
_entity_poly.entity_id
_entity_poly.type
_entity_poly.pdbx_seq_one_letter_code
_entity_poly.pdbx_strand_id
1 'polypeptide(L)' 'MEFMTGVAKKEDLEISEILAGDYEGKDILVKGAVHTIRDMGDVAFVVLRKREGLMQCVYEAGVSQFDLKDLKEA' A
#
# COMPACT_ATOMS: atom_id res chain seq x y z
N MET A 1 -0.42 -16.93 30.82
CA MET A 1 0.70 -17.19 29.90
C MET A 1 0.66 -16.10 28.85
N GLU A 2 1.52 -15.10 28.95
CA GLU A 2 1.72 -14.12 27.88
C GLU A 2 2.65 -14.76 26.86
N PHE A 3 2.09 -15.13 25.71
CA PHE A 3 2.90 -15.49 24.55
C PHE A 3 3.60 -14.21 24.06
N MET A 4 4.86 -14.03 24.48
CA MET A 4 5.74 -13.05 23.85
C MET A 4 6.08 -13.56 22.45
N THR A 5 5.23 -13.26 21.49
CA THR A 5 5.59 -13.41 20.08
C THR A 5 6.65 -12.36 19.79
N GLY A 6 7.92 -12.78 19.77
CA GLY A 6 9.09 -12.01 19.35
C GLY A 6 9.04 -11.65 17.86
N VAL A 7 7.92 -11.13 17.40
CA VAL A 7 7.73 -10.56 16.07
C VAL A 7 8.14 -9.10 16.23
N ALA A 8 9.30 -8.75 15.67
CA ALA A 8 9.61 -7.35 15.39
C ALA A 8 8.36 -6.77 14.72
N LYS A 9 7.69 -5.80 15.36
CA LYS A 9 6.48 -5.17 14.82
C LYS A 9 6.82 -4.72 13.40
N LYS A 10 6.40 -5.49 12.40
CA LYS A 10 6.39 -5.01 11.03
C LYS A 10 5.33 -3.94 11.04
N GLU A 11 5.76 -2.69 10.89
CA GLU A 11 4.83 -1.58 10.72
C GLU A 11 4.03 -1.76 9.43
N ASP A 12 4.56 -2.53 8.46
CA ASP A 12 3.89 -2.87 7.21
C ASP A 12 2.94 -4.07 7.32
N LEU A 13 1.73 -3.89 6.77
CA LEU A 13 0.71 -4.92 6.65
C LEU A 13 0.82 -5.71 5.34
N GLU A 14 0.50 -6.99 5.40
CA GLU A 14 0.30 -7.85 4.24
C GLU A 14 -1.13 -7.76 3.68
N ILE A 15 -1.32 -8.20 2.43
CA ILE A 15 -2.64 -8.14 1.76
C ILE A 15 -3.64 -9.01 2.53
N SER A 16 -3.22 -10.20 2.96
CA SER A 16 -4.03 -11.10 3.78
C SER A 16 -4.49 -10.47 5.11
N GLU A 17 -3.65 -9.68 5.77
CA GLU A 17 -4.00 -8.99 7.02
C GLU A 17 -5.01 -7.88 6.79
N ILE A 18 -4.85 -7.10 5.72
CA ILE A 18 -5.78 -6.02 5.35
C ILE A 18 -7.15 -6.60 5.00
N LEU A 19 -7.20 -7.71 4.26
CA LEU A 19 -8.46 -8.37 3.89
C LEU A 19 -9.18 -9.01 5.08
N ALA A 20 -8.44 -9.48 6.09
CA ALA A 20 -9.01 -10.11 7.28
C ALA A 20 -9.38 -9.10 8.38
N GLY A 21 -8.75 -7.93 8.38
CA GLY A 21 -8.97 -6.89 9.37
C GLY A 21 -10.00 -5.85 8.97
N ASP A 22 -10.36 -5.01 9.93
CA ASP A 22 -11.23 -3.85 9.73
C ASP A 22 -10.36 -2.58 9.66
N TYR A 23 -9.94 -2.21 8.45
CA TYR A 23 -9.07 -1.07 8.18
C TYR A 23 -9.76 0.06 7.40
N GLU A 24 -11.08 -0.02 7.22
CA GLU A 24 -11.82 1.05 6.56
C GLU A 24 -11.71 2.36 7.35
N GLY A 25 -11.34 3.45 6.67
CA GLY A 25 -11.13 4.76 7.29
C GLY A 25 -9.91 4.86 8.22
N LYS A 26 -9.00 3.88 8.19
CA LYS A 26 -7.77 3.87 8.99
C LYS A 26 -6.54 3.98 8.10
N ASP A 27 -5.52 4.66 8.60
CA ASP A 27 -4.22 4.71 7.95
C ASP A 27 -3.50 3.37 8.09
N ILE A 28 -2.98 2.86 6.98
CA ILE A 28 -2.19 1.63 6.93
C ILE A 28 -0.85 1.88 6.22
N LEU A 29 0.18 1.15 6.64
CA LEU A 29 1.47 1.14 5.95
C LEU A 29 1.58 -0.17 5.16
N VAL A 30 1.93 -0.08 3.88
CA VAL A 30 2.13 -1.25 3.02
C VAL A 30 3.41 -1.07 2.21
N LYS A 31 4.20 -2.15 2.11
CA LYS A 31 5.37 -2.21 1.23
C LYS A 31 5.12 -3.12 0.05
N GLY A 32 5.53 -2.69 -1.13
CA GLY A 32 5.44 -3.44 -2.39
C GLY A 32 6.27 -2.78 -3.49
N ALA A 33 6.43 -3.47 -4.61
CA ALA A 33 7.03 -2.90 -5.82
C ALA A 33 5.94 -2.24 -6.66
N VAL A 34 6.21 -1.08 -7.26
CA VAL A 34 5.25 -0.47 -8.20
C VAL A 34 5.24 -1.28 -9.48
N HIS A 35 4.11 -1.92 -9.78
CA HIS A 35 3.94 -2.77 -10.96
C HIS A 35 3.50 -1.98 -12.18
N THR A 36 2.55 -1.06 -11.99
CA THR A 36 2.01 -0.22 -13.06
C THR A 36 1.42 1.04 -12.46
N ILE A 37 1.55 2.16 -13.14
CA ILE A 37 0.95 3.45 -12.85
C ILE A 37 0.04 3.79 -14.03
N ARG A 38 -1.23 4.06 -13.75
CA ARG A 38 -2.20 4.54 -14.74
C ARG A 38 -2.60 5.96 -14.39
N ASP A 39 -2.02 6.90 -15.10
CA ASP A 39 -2.31 8.33 -14.97
C ASP A 39 -3.64 8.66 -15.68
N MET A 40 -4.58 9.28 -14.95
CA MET A 40 -5.86 9.78 -15.46
C MET A 40 -5.99 11.30 -15.27
N GLY A 41 -4.88 12.02 -15.02
CA GLY A 41 -4.86 13.47 -14.78
C GLY A 41 -4.91 13.80 -13.28
N ASP A 42 -6.11 14.14 -12.78
CA ASP A 42 -6.29 14.53 -11.38
C ASP A 42 -6.11 13.34 -10.41
N VAL A 43 -6.34 12.14 -10.91
CA VAL A 43 -6.24 10.87 -10.20
C VAL A 43 -5.31 9.94 -10.96
N ALA A 44 -4.54 9.13 -10.26
CA ALA A 44 -3.76 8.04 -10.83
C ALA A 44 -3.98 6.75 -10.05
N PHE A 45 -3.94 5.61 -10.74
CA PHE A 45 -3.93 4.30 -10.10
C PHE A 45 -2.51 3.77 -10.01
N VAL A 46 -2.01 3.60 -8.80
CA VAL A 46 -0.71 3.00 -8.52
C VAL A 46 -0.93 1.55 -8.10
N VAL A 47 -0.58 0.61 -8.96
CA VAL A 47 -0.70 -0.81 -8.66
C VAL A 47 0.60 -1.29 -8.04
N LEU A 48 0.53 -1.73 -6.78
CA LEU A 48 1.63 -2.37 -6.07
C LEU A 48 1.58 -3.88 -6.27
N ARG A 49 2.71 -4.48 -6.65
CA ARG A 49 2.92 -5.93 -6.67
C ARG A 49 3.59 -6.38 -5.38
N LYS A 50 2.95 -7.35 -4.73
CA LYS A 50 3.47 -8.10 -3.58
C LYS A 50 3.50 -9.58 -3.92
N ARG A 51 4.10 -10.39 -3.05
CA ARG A 51 4.15 -11.85 -3.20
C ARG A 51 2.74 -12.46 -3.21
N GLU A 52 1.81 -11.88 -2.45
CA GLU A 52 0.44 -12.39 -2.28
C GLU A 52 -0.52 -11.95 -3.39
N GLY A 53 -0.14 -10.95 -4.19
CA GLY A 53 -1.01 -10.42 -5.23
C GLY A 53 -0.70 -8.98 -5.62
N LEU A 54 -1.69 -8.36 -6.27
CA LEU A 54 -1.66 -6.95 -6.66
C LEU A 54 -2.58 -6.15 -5.73
N MET A 55 -2.13 -4.96 -5.35
CA MET A 55 -2.88 -4.00 -4.57
C MET A 55 -3.01 -2.72 -5.38
N GLN A 56 -4.24 -2.26 -5.60
CA GLN A 56 -4.49 -1.01 -6.31
C GLN A 56 -4.63 0.13 -5.30
N CYS A 57 -3.75 1.12 -5.40
CA CYS A 57 -3.81 2.36 -4.66
C CYS A 57 -4.31 3.47 -5.57
N VAL A 58 -5.09 4.39 -5.01
CA VAL A 58 -5.52 5.62 -5.69
C VAL A 58 -4.64 6.75 -5.21
N TYR A 59 -4.04 7.46 -6.15
CA TYR A 59 -3.27 8.67 -5.93
C TYR A 59 -4.11 9.85 -6.40
N GLU A 60 -4.23 10.88 -5.56
CA GLU A 60 -4.90 12.14 -5.91
C GLU A 60 -3.91 13.30 -5.83
N ALA A 61 -3.86 14.11 -6.89
CA ALA A 61 -2.99 15.27 -6.96
C ALA A 61 -3.43 16.34 -5.95
N GLY A 62 -2.49 16.80 -5.11
CA GLY A 62 -2.75 17.82 -4.07
C GLY A 62 -3.23 17.27 -2.72
N VAL A 63 -3.67 16.02 -2.66
CA VAL A 63 -3.94 15.30 -1.39
C VAL A 63 -2.72 14.49 -0.96
N SER A 64 -2.06 13.87 -1.93
CA SER A 64 -0.88 13.05 -1.71
C SER A 64 0.35 13.91 -1.43
N GLN A 65 1.20 13.50 -0.48
CA GLN A 65 2.35 14.29 0.01
C GLN A 65 3.61 14.22 -0.89
N PHE A 66 3.51 13.63 -2.08
CA PHE A 66 4.63 13.42 -3.00
C PHE A 66 4.12 13.53 -4.43
N ASP A 67 5.03 13.73 -5.39
CA ASP A 67 4.66 13.82 -6.81
C ASP A 67 4.59 12.44 -7.45
N LEU A 68 3.59 12.22 -8.33
CA LEU A 68 3.47 10.97 -9.10
C LEU A 68 4.73 10.64 -9.91
N LYS A 69 5.49 11.67 -10.32
CA LYS A 69 6.74 11.56 -11.08
C LYS A 69 7.89 10.92 -10.29
N ASP A 70 7.78 10.91 -8.97
CA ASP A 70 8.76 10.28 -8.08
C ASP A 70 8.60 8.75 -8.05
N LEU A 71 7.44 8.24 -8.50
CA LEU A 71 7.19 6.82 -8.61
C LEU A 71 7.71 6.27 -9.95
N LYS A 72 8.31 5.08 -9.88
CA LYS A 72 8.77 4.34 -11.06
C LYS A 72 8.25 2.92 -11.03
N GLU A 73 7.72 2.48 -12.17
CA GLU A 73 7.34 1.10 -12.43
C GLU A 73 8.59 0.20 -12.49
N ALA A 74 8.44 -1.07 -12.09
CA ALA A 74 9.50 -2.08 -12.08
C ALA A 74 9.10 -3.37 -12.82
#